data_AF-A0A7S0L888-F1
#
_entry.id   AF-A0A7S0L888-F1
#
_cell.length_a   1.000
_cell.length_b   1.000
_cell.length_c   1.000
_cell.angle_alpha   90.00
_cell.angle_beta   90.00
_cell.angle_gamma   90.00
#
_symmetry.space_group_name_H-M   'P 1'
#
loop_
_entity.id
_entity.type
_entity.pdbx_description
1 polymer ?
#
loop_
_entity_poly.entity_id
_entity_poly.type
_entity_poly.pdbx_seq_one_letter_code
_entity_poly.pdbx_strand_id
1 'polypeptide(L)'
;AVGGVESILGVGSSITCSFVEVCSESVNDLLGKGGSNLRIRESNERGVHVPDAFEQPVEWEEDVMRALVIGLQNRGSAGRAPCHVIFTITMLRATAAGGR
;
A
#
# COMPACT_ATOMS: atom_id res chain seq x y z
N ALA A 1 -13.81 -15.63 -13.89
CA ALA A 1 -13.58 -14.54 -14.86
C ALA A 1 -12.08 -14.36 -15.00
N VAL A 2 -11.54 -14.47 -16.21
CA VAL A 2 -10.14 -14.13 -16.49
C VAL A 2 -10.13 -12.62 -16.73
N GLY A 3 -10.00 -11.82 -15.68
CA GLY A 3 -10.16 -10.37 -15.80
C GLY A 3 -9.51 -9.51 -14.72
N GLY A 4 -8.79 -10.11 -13.76
CA GLY A 4 -8.10 -9.36 -12.72
C GLY A 4 -6.81 -8.73 -13.24
N VAL A 5 -6.01 -8.14 -12.34
CA VAL A 5 -4.72 -7.48 -12.64
C VAL A 5 -3.75 -8.30 -13.52
N GLU A 6 -3.82 -9.64 -13.47
CA GLU A 6 -3.03 -10.53 -14.33
C GLU A 6 -3.33 -10.36 -15.81
N SER A 7 -4.56 -10.00 -16.17
CA SER A 7 -4.97 -9.74 -17.56
C SER A 7 -4.31 -8.48 -18.14
N ILE A 8 -3.94 -7.53 -17.27
CA ILE A 8 -3.33 -6.25 -17.63
C ILE A 8 -1.81 -6.35 -17.61
N LEU A 9 -1.25 -6.97 -16.57
CA LEU A 9 0.20 -6.95 -16.30
C LEU A 9 0.93 -8.20 -16.80
N GLY A 10 0.21 -9.29 -17.05
CA GLY A 10 0.75 -10.60 -17.39
C GLY A 10 0.85 -11.52 -16.17
N VAL A 11 0.89 -12.83 -16.44
CA VAL A 11 0.95 -13.91 -15.43
C VAL A 11 2.13 -13.72 -14.49
N GLY A 12 1.88 -13.83 -13.18
CA GLY A 12 2.90 -13.67 -12.14
C GLY A 12 3.15 -12.22 -11.70
N SER A 13 2.40 -11.26 -12.21
CA SER A 13 2.41 -9.88 -11.72
C SER A 13 1.47 -9.71 -10.51
N SER A 14 1.78 -8.78 -9.63
CA SER A 14 0.94 -8.47 -8.47
C SER A 14 0.78 -6.96 -8.28
N ILE A 15 -0.36 -6.58 -7.70
CA ILE A 15 -0.61 -5.21 -7.24
C ILE A 15 -0.92 -5.28 -5.75
N THR A 16 -0.29 -4.43 -4.97
CA THR A 16 -0.64 -4.19 -3.57
C THR A 16 -0.89 -2.71 -3.35
N CYS A 17 -1.63 -2.37 -2.29
CA CYS A 17 -1.75 -1.01 -1.83
C CYS A 17 -1.48 -0.90 -0.33
N SER A 18 -0.98 0.25 0.10
CA SER A 18 -0.81 0.60 1.51
C SER A 18 -1.36 1.99 1.76
N PHE A 19 -1.82 2.23 2.99
CA PHE A 19 -2.39 3.51 3.38
C PHE A 19 -1.86 3.90 4.75
N VAL A 20 -1.11 5.00 4.81
CA VAL A 20 -0.52 5.50 6.05
C VAL A 20 -0.84 6.96 6.30
N GLU A 21 -0.88 7.34 7.57
CA GLU A 21 -0.94 8.72 8.03
C GLU A 21 0.40 9.10 8.67
N VAL A 22 0.87 10.31 8.38
CA VAL A 22 2.08 10.89 8.98
C VAL A 22 1.67 12.12 9.79
N CYS A 23 1.79 12.02 11.12
CA CYS A 23 1.45 13.08 12.07
C CYS A 23 2.64 13.30 13.00
N SER A 24 3.21 14.51 13.03
CA SER A 24 4.26 14.89 14.01
C SER A 24 5.34 13.80 14.17
N GLU A 25 5.93 13.39 13.05
CA GLU A 25 6.96 12.34 12.94
C GLU A 25 6.50 10.89 13.21
N SER A 26 5.26 10.66 13.65
CA SER A 26 4.68 9.32 13.73
C SER A 26 4.08 8.88 12.40
N VAL A 27 4.34 7.65 12.00
CA VAL A 27 3.73 7.00 10.84
C VAL A 27 2.75 5.94 11.32
N ASN A 28 1.49 5.98 10.90
CA ASN A 28 0.43 5.08 11.38
C ASN A 28 -0.23 4.36 10.20
N ASP A 29 -0.43 3.06 10.32
CA ASP A 29 -1.15 2.26 9.34
C ASP A 29 -2.65 2.54 9.41
N LEU A 30 -3.23 2.99 8.31
CA LEU A 30 -4.66 3.26 8.21
C LEU A 30 -5.46 2.03 7.79
N LEU A 31 -4.82 0.95 7.33
CA LEU A 31 -5.51 -0.30 7.00
C LEU A 31 -5.77 -1.19 8.24
N GLY A 32 -5.31 -0.75 9.41
CA GLY A 32 -5.66 -1.32 10.71
C GLY A 32 -4.88 -2.58 11.10
N LYS A 33 -3.84 -2.94 10.33
CA LYS A 33 -3.07 -4.18 10.54
C LYS A 33 -1.58 -3.95 10.76
N GLY A 34 -1.03 -2.83 10.30
CA GLY A 34 0.38 -2.47 10.53
C GLY A 34 0.64 -1.89 11.93
N GLY A 35 -0.35 -1.25 12.54
CA GLY A 35 -0.23 -0.61 13.85
C GLY A 35 0.15 0.88 13.77
N SER A 36 0.77 1.41 14.82
CA SER A 36 1.12 2.83 14.96
C SER A 36 2.62 3.03 15.15
N ASN A 37 3.09 4.25 14.86
CA ASN A 37 4.50 4.64 14.95
C ASN A 37 5.48 3.70 14.21
N LEU A 38 5.11 3.36 12.96
CA LEU A 38 5.89 2.54 12.06
C LEU A 38 7.22 3.19 11.72
N ARG A 39 8.24 2.35 11.50
CA ARG A 39 9.59 2.83 11.18
C ARG A 39 9.76 3.04 9.69
N ILE A 40 10.36 4.16 9.32
CA ILE A 40 10.87 4.40 7.97
C ILE A 40 12.21 3.68 7.81
N ARG A 41 12.42 3.04 6.67
CA ARG A 41 13.67 2.35 6.29
C ARG A 41 14.08 2.76 4.88
N GLU A 42 15.36 2.58 4.58
CA GLU A 42 15.90 2.73 3.24
C GLU A 42 16.51 1.40 2.79
N SER A 43 16.26 1.00 1.54
CA SER A 43 16.94 -0.14 0.91
C SER A 43 17.27 0.17 -0.55
N ASN A 44 18.22 -0.57 -1.12
CA ASN A 44 18.63 -0.39 -2.51
C ASN A 44 17.49 -0.75 -3.50
N GLU A 45 16.61 -1.67 -3.10
CA GLU A 45 15.54 -2.21 -3.94
C GLU A 45 14.27 -1.36 -3.88
N ARG A 46 13.96 -0.78 -2.71
CA ARG A 46 12.69 -0.07 -2.45
C ARG A 46 12.87 1.42 -2.18
N GLY A 47 14.11 1.91 -2.08
CA GLY A 47 14.40 3.24 -1.58
C GLY A 47 13.85 3.42 -0.17
N VAL A 48 13.36 4.63 0.12
CA VAL A 48 12.71 4.96 1.40
C VAL A 48 11.30 4.36 1.44
N HIS A 49 11.02 3.50 2.41
CA HIS A 49 9.76 2.77 2.56
C HIS A 49 9.40 2.52 4.03
N VAL A 50 8.19 2.03 4.27
CA VAL A 50 7.68 1.66 5.59
C VAL A 50 7.40 0.15 5.58
N PRO A 51 8.36 -0.72 5.96
CA PRO A 51 8.25 -2.16 5.76
C PRO A 51 7.14 -2.82 6.59
N ASP A 52 6.79 -2.21 7.72
CA ASP A 52 5.77 -2.72 8.64
C ASP A 52 4.37 -2.18 8.30
N ALA A 53 4.24 -1.37 7.24
CA ALA A 53 2.93 -0.94 6.74
C ALA A 53 2.21 -2.13 6.10
N PHE A 54 0.89 -2.22 6.31
CA PHE A 54 0.14 -3.32 5.74
C PHE A 54 0.00 -3.15 4.22
N GLU A 55 0.44 -4.16 3.48
CA GLU A 55 0.26 -4.26 2.03
C GLU A 55 -0.98 -5.11 1.73
N GLN A 56 -2.08 -4.46 1.32
CA GLN A 56 -3.31 -5.12 0.91
C GLN A 56 -3.21 -5.56 -0.56
N PRO A 57 -3.37 -6.86 -0.88
CA PRO A 57 -3.46 -7.32 -2.26
C PRO A 57 -4.64 -6.67 -2.98
N VAL A 58 -4.43 -6.34 -4.26
CA VAL A 58 -5.41 -5.75 -5.17
C VAL A 58 -5.57 -6.68 -6.37
N GLU A 59 -6.75 -7.26 -6.52
CA GLU A 59 -7.14 -8.04 -7.68
C GLU A 59 -8.04 -7.24 -8.63
N TRP A 60 -8.84 -6.33 -8.06
CA TRP A 60 -9.83 -5.50 -8.75
C TRP A 60 -9.88 -4.07 -8.20
N GLU A 61 -10.50 -3.17 -8.96
CA GLU A 61 -10.70 -1.77 -8.56
C GLU A 61 -11.45 -1.62 -7.23
N GLU A 62 -12.38 -2.53 -6.93
CA GLU A 62 -13.14 -2.53 -5.68
C GLU A 62 -12.25 -2.77 -4.45
N ASP A 63 -11.11 -3.45 -4.60
CA ASP A 63 -10.15 -3.64 -3.51
C ASP A 63 -9.51 -2.31 -3.11
N VAL A 64 -9.15 -1.50 -4.10
CA VAL A 64 -8.61 -0.14 -3.90
C VAL A 64 -9.66 0.74 -3.23
N MET A 65 -10.89 0.71 -3.73
CA MET A 65 -11.98 1.52 -3.18
C MET A 65 -12.29 1.13 -1.73
N ARG A 66 -12.28 -0.18 -1.41
CA ARG A 66 -12.43 -0.65 -0.02
C ARG A 66 -11.28 -0.20 0.87
N ALA A 67 -10.04 -0.30 0.41
CA ALA A 67 -8.87 0.15 1.17
C ALA A 67 -8.93 1.65 1.50
N LEU A 68 -9.36 2.48 0.54
CA LEU A 68 -9.57 3.92 0.74
C LEU A 68 -10.66 4.18 1.80
N VAL A 69 -11.80 3.51 1.72
CA VAL A 69 -12.89 3.66 2.70
C VAL A 69 -12.42 3.27 4.10
N ILE A 70 -11.77 2.11 4.23
CA ILE A 70 -11.23 1.62 5.51
C ILE A 70 -10.25 2.63 6.10
N GLY A 71 -9.28 3.09 5.30
CA GLY A 71 -8.27 4.02 5.80
C GLY A 71 -8.82 5.38 6.19
N LEU A 72 -9.80 5.90 5.45
CA LEU A 72 -10.48 7.15 5.81
C LEU A 72 -11.31 7.03 7.09
N GLN A 73 -11.88 5.85 7.37
CA GLN A 73 -12.60 5.57 8.61
C GLN A 73 -11.66 5.41 9.81
N ASN A 74 -10.51 4.76 9.60
CA ASN A 74 -9.50 4.54 10.63
C ASN A 74 -8.65 5.78 10.92
N ARG A 75 -8.68 6.77 10.02
CA ARG A 75 -7.98 8.04 10.21
C ARG A 75 -8.41 8.65 11.55
N GLY A 76 -7.46 8.78 12.46
CA GLY A 76 -7.72 9.23 13.83
C GLY A 76 -8.28 10.64 13.84
N SER A 77 -9.39 10.85 14.56
CA SER A 77 -9.90 12.19 14.87
C SER A 77 -9.05 12.94 15.92
N ALA A 78 -7.90 12.38 16.29
CA ALA A 78 -7.05 12.85 17.37
C ALA A 78 -6.38 14.18 16.99
N GLY A 79 -7.12 15.27 17.24
CA GLY A 79 -6.56 16.56 17.57
C GLY A 79 -5.72 17.21 16.47
N ARG A 80 -6.31 17.47 15.31
CA ARG A 80 -6.10 18.69 14.46
C ARG A 80 -4.67 19.14 14.14
N ALA A 81 -3.63 18.36 14.41
CA ALA A 81 -2.31 18.59 13.86
C ALA A 81 -2.40 18.36 12.34
N PRO A 82 -1.65 19.14 11.53
CA PRO A 82 -1.57 18.87 10.11
C PRO A 82 -0.91 17.50 9.92
N CYS A 83 -1.72 16.53 9.53
CA CYS A 83 -1.26 15.21 9.18
C CYS A 83 -1.37 15.02 7.67
N HIS A 84 -0.40 14.34 7.09
CA HIS A 84 -0.42 13.95 5.71
C HIS A 84 -0.91 12.51 5.61
N VAL A 85 -1.70 12.22 4.58
CA VAL A 85 -2.10 10.85 4.26
C VAL A 85 -1.45 10.45 2.95
N ILE A 86 -0.88 9.24 2.92
CA ILE A 86 -0.14 8.72 1.79
C ILE A 86 -0.75 7.37 1.44
N PHE A 87 -1.37 7.31 0.26
CA PHE A 87 -1.88 6.07 -0.33
C PHE A 87 -0.93 5.66 -1.44
N THR A 88 -0.37 4.45 -1.34
CA THR A 88 0.62 3.94 -2.30
C THR A 88 0.03 2.72 -3.01
N ILE A 89 0.13 2.69 -4.34
CA ILE A 89 -0.15 1.49 -5.15
C ILE A 89 1.19 0.99 -5.67
N THR A 90 1.52 -0.24 -5.34
CA THR A 90 2.75 -0.91 -5.79
C THR A 90 2.38 -1.94 -6.83
N MET A 91 3.00 -1.85 -8.02
CA MET A 91 2.83 -2.83 -9.09
C MET A 91 4.14 -3.56 -9.31
N LEU A 92 4.12 -4.89 -9.14
CA LEU A 92 5.24 -5.76 -9.46
C LEU A 92 4.88 -6.53 -10.73
N ARG A 93 5.68 -6.33 -11.77
CA ARG A 93 5.48 -7.01 -13.05
C ARG A 93 6.48 -8.14 -13.20
N ALA A 94 5.98 -9.34 -13.45
CA ALA A 94 6.84 -10.45 -13.86
C ALA A 94 7.28 -10.22 -15.30
N THR A 95 8.60 -10.14 -15.53
CA THR A 95 9.15 -10.24 -16.89
C THR A 95 9.37 -11.70 -17.21
N ALA A 96 8.80 -12.20 -18.31
CA ALA A 96 9.15 -13.52 -18.81
C ALA A 96 10.68 -13.58 -18.97
N ALA A 97 11.32 -14.50 -18.26
CA ALA A 97 12.74 -14.78 -18.46
C ALA A 97 12.90 -15.16 -19.93
N GLY A 98 13.59 -14.33 -20.70
CA GLY A 98 13.90 -14.61 -22.10
C GLY A 98 14.67 -15.92 -22.17
N GLY A 99 14.00 -16.98 -22.61
CA GLY A 99 14.64 -18.25 -22.92
C GLY A 99 15.68 -18.02 -24.01
N ARG A 100 16.94 -18.30 -23.69
CA ARG A 100 17.98 -18.59 -24.68
C ARG A 100 18.10 -20.09 -24.83
#